data_AF-A0AA40HV26-F1
#
_entry.id   AF-A0AA40HV26-F1
#
_cell.length_a   1.000
_cell.length_b   1.000
_cell.length_c   1.000
_cell.angle_alpha   90.00
_cell.angle_beta   90.00
_cell.angle_gamma   90.00
#
_symmetry.space_group_name_H-M   'P 1'
#
loop_
_entity.id
_entity.type
_entity.pdbx_description
1 polymer ?
#
loop_
_entity_poly.entity_id
_entity_poly.type
_entity_poly.pdbx_seq_one_letter_code
_entity_poly.pdbx_strand_id
1 'polypeptide(L)'
;MRAKARAEVRAQHPSLLQVALLWYHTVVRPFFALDGSDNRAGLEEAKEILRRKEAAYPNSSLFMFFKGRVQRLECQINSALASFHTALELAVDQREIQHVCLYEIGWCSMIELNFQDAFGSFERLKNESRWSQCYYAYLTAVCQGATGDADGAQVVFKEVQKLFKRKNNQIEQFSVKKAERFRKQTPTRALCVLASVEVLYLWKALPNCSSPSLQRMSQGLGREEPATQVRAFDRNRTRDLSVPRPTLCPLSHPVWGPSVLGAELCTGCVRTVEGALGDGWELRDVSASPPACHEVDDAAAVGLKHLLLGAIHKCLGNVEDAAQFFQRAAKDELCRQNNLYVQPYACYELGCLLLDKPETVARGRALLLQAKEDFSGYDFENRLHVRIHAALASLRELVPQ
;
A
#
# COMPACT_ATOMS: atom_id res chain seq x y z
N MET A 1 45.15 21.76 -9.71
CA MET A 1 44.14 22.17 -8.70
C MET A 1 42.70 22.04 -9.18
N ARG A 2 42.27 22.65 -10.29
CA ARG A 2 40.86 22.57 -10.78
C ARG A 2 40.34 21.15 -11.08
N ALA A 3 41.19 20.23 -11.56
CA ALA A 3 40.79 18.83 -11.79
C ALA A 3 40.64 18.03 -10.48
N LYS A 4 41.43 18.36 -9.45
CA LYS A 4 41.35 17.76 -8.12
C LYS A 4 40.12 18.26 -7.36
N ALA A 5 39.84 19.57 -7.44
CA ALA A 5 38.61 20.16 -6.92
C ALA A 5 37.35 19.65 -7.64
N ARG A 6 37.40 19.44 -8.97
CA ARG A 6 36.30 18.78 -9.70
C ARG A 6 36.13 17.31 -9.35
N ALA A 7 37.21 16.60 -9.02
CA ALA A 7 37.15 15.21 -8.55
C ALA A 7 36.61 15.13 -7.11
N GLU A 8 36.99 16.07 -6.23
CA GLU A 8 36.48 16.20 -4.85
C GLU A 8 34.99 16.57 -4.83
N VAL A 9 34.55 17.50 -5.69
CA VAL A 9 33.12 17.84 -5.85
C VAL A 9 32.32 16.66 -6.46
N ARG A 10 32.91 15.91 -7.40
CA ARG A 10 32.30 14.71 -7.97
C ARG A 10 32.29 13.52 -7.00
N ALA A 11 33.09 13.58 -5.94
CA ALA A 11 33.11 12.64 -4.83
C ALA A 11 32.16 13.04 -3.68
N GLN A 12 31.56 14.23 -3.72
CA GLN A 12 30.56 14.70 -2.74
C GLN A 12 29.12 14.40 -3.12
N HIS A 13 28.87 13.99 -4.37
CA HIS A 13 27.56 13.52 -4.81
C HIS A 13 27.62 12.04 -5.17
N PRO A 14 26.73 11.20 -4.62
CA PRO A 14 26.66 9.80 -4.99
C PRO A 14 26.44 9.69 -6.49
N SER A 15 27.04 8.66 -7.11
CA SER A 15 26.86 8.50 -8.55
C SER A 15 25.37 8.28 -8.83
N LEU A 16 24.83 8.95 -9.84
CA LEU A 16 23.41 8.82 -10.23
C LEU A 16 23.02 7.34 -10.43
N LEU A 17 23.98 6.51 -10.86
CA LEU A 17 23.82 5.06 -10.97
C LEU A 17 23.54 4.37 -9.63
N GLN A 18 24.25 4.73 -8.56
CA GLN A 18 24.03 4.15 -7.22
C GLN A 18 22.66 4.51 -6.67
N VAL A 19 22.28 5.78 -6.82
CA VAL A 19 20.96 6.25 -6.41
C VAL A 19 19.86 5.53 -7.23
N ALA A 20 20.05 5.37 -8.54
CA ALA A 20 19.12 4.64 -9.39
C ALA A 20 18.98 3.16 -8.99
N LEU A 21 20.09 2.50 -8.65
CA LEU A 21 20.06 1.13 -8.14
C LEU A 21 19.34 1.04 -6.80
N LEU A 22 19.59 1.97 -5.87
CA LEU A 22 18.87 2.01 -4.60
C LEU A 22 17.36 2.18 -4.78
N TRP A 23 16.92 3.07 -5.68
CA TRP A 23 15.50 3.18 -6.07
C TRP A 23 14.96 1.88 -6.66
N TYR A 24 15.71 1.24 -7.56
CA TYR A 24 15.30 -0.02 -8.17
C TYR A 24 15.10 -1.12 -7.13
N HIS A 25 16.10 -1.33 -6.27
CA HIS A 25 16.11 -2.38 -5.25
C HIS A 25 15.12 -2.15 -4.12
N THR A 26 14.94 -0.89 -3.67
CA THR A 26 14.11 -0.58 -2.49
C THR A 26 12.71 -0.09 -2.82
N VAL A 27 12.40 0.24 -4.08
CA VAL A 27 11.07 0.74 -4.48
C VAL A 27 10.49 -0.06 -5.63
N VAL A 28 11.20 -0.20 -6.75
CA VAL A 28 10.64 -0.86 -7.95
C VAL A 28 10.40 -2.35 -7.72
N ARG A 29 11.41 -3.09 -7.25
CA ARG A 29 11.29 -4.55 -7.02
C ARG A 29 10.18 -4.88 -6.01
N PRO A 30 10.11 -4.26 -4.81
CA PRO A 30 9.04 -4.56 -3.86
C PRO A 30 7.65 -4.13 -4.35
N PHE A 31 7.54 -3.03 -5.09
CA PHE A 31 6.25 -2.50 -5.55
C PHE A 31 5.57 -3.43 -6.57
N PHE A 32 6.35 -3.96 -7.52
CA PHE A 32 5.85 -4.87 -8.56
C PHE A 32 5.90 -6.34 -8.14
N ALA A 33 6.49 -6.66 -6.98
CA ALA A 33 6.70 -8.02 -6.52
C ALA A 33 7.42 -8.88 -7.58
N LEU A 34 8.48 -8.31 -8.18
CA LEU A 34 9.24 -8.99 -9.24
C LEU A 34 9.87 -10.30 -8.75
N ASP A 35 10.18 -10.37 -7.45
CA ASP A 35 10.72 -11.54 -6.78
C ASP A 35 9.64 -12.28 -5.95
N GLY A 36 8.35 -12.06 -6.25
CA GLY A 36 7.24 -12.63 -5.51
C GLY A 36 7.14 -12.10 -4.06
N SER A 37 7.28 -12.99 -3.08
CA SER A 37 7.34 -12.66 -1.65
C SER A 37 8.76 -12.43 -1.14
N ASP A 38 9.80 -12.82 -1.90
CA ASP A 38 11.19 -12.78 -1.43
C ASP A 38 11.95 -11.56 -1.97
N ASN A 39 11.92 -10.46 -1.23
CA ASN A 39 12.69 -9.26 -1.58
C ASN A 39 14.16 -9.32 -1.12
N ARG A 40 14.64 -10.45 -0.58
CA ARG A 40 15.93 -10.55 0.11
C ARG A 40 17.11 -10.21 -0.79
N ALA A 41 17.14 -10.75 -2.00
CA ALA A 41 18.24 -10.50 -2.94
C ALA A 41 18.35 -9.00 -3.28
N GLY A 42 17.23 -8.32 -3.54
CA GLY A 42 17.24 -6.88 -3.78
C GLY A 42 17.66 -6.08 -2.56
N LEU A 43 17.24 -6.50 -1.37
CA LEU A 43 17.56 -5.83 -0.12
C LEU A 43 19.04 -5.94 0.25
N GLU A 44 19.65 -7.10 0.06
CA GLU A 44 21.08 -7.31 0.30
C GLU A 44 21.95 -6.47 -0.64
N GLU A 45 21.58 -6.35 -1.92
CA GLU A 45 22.26 -5.45 -2.86
C GLU A 45 22.17 -3.98 -2.40
N ALA A 46 20.98 -3.53 -1.97
CA ALA A 46 20.80 -2.17 -1.45
C ALA A 46 21.66 -1.92 -0.19
N LYS A 47 21.70 -2.89 0.73
CA LYS A 47 22.52 -2.82 1.96
C LYS A 47 24.01 -2.71 1.63
N GLU A 48 24.50 -3.49 0.69
CA GLU A 48 25.91 -3.43 0.31
C GLU A 48 26.28 -2.10 -0.36
N ILE A 49 25.39 -1.54 -1.20
CA ILE A 49 25.57 -0.19 -1.78
C ILE A 49 25.68 0.85 -0.66
N LEU A 50 24.78 0.83 0.33
CA LEU A 50 24.79 1.76 1.45
C LEU A 50 26.05 1.61 2.30
N ARG A 51 26.40 0.37 2.69
CA ARG A 51 27.57 0.08 3.53
C ARG A 51 28.88 0.56 2.91
N ARG A 52 29.07 0.37 1.60
CA ARG A 52 30.28 0.83 0.89
C ARG A 52 30.43 2.35 0.85
N LYS A 53 29.34 3.09 1.05
CA LYS A 53 29.26 4.52 0.83
C LYS A 53 28.95 5.33 2.09
N GLU A 54 28.64 4.66 3.20
CA GLU A 54 28.33 5.29 4.49
C GLU A 54 29.46 6.24 4.95
N ALA A 55 30.72 5.80 4.88
CA ALA A 55 31.86 6.63 5.26
C ALA A 55 32.08 7.84 4.33
N ALA A 56 31.65 7.76 3.07
CA ALA A 56 31.80 8.84 2.10
C ALA A 56 30.67 9.88 2.20
N TYR A 57 29.48 9.49 2.66
CA TYR A 57 28.29 10.33 2.70
C TYR A 57 27.51 10.24 4.03
N PRO A 58 28.15 10.48 5.20
CA PRO A 58 27.52 10.27 6.50
C PRO A 58 26.30 11.18 6.77
N ASN A 59 26.30 12.39 6.20
CA ASN A 59 25.24 13.39 6.38
C ASN A 59 24.39 13.60 5.11
N SER A 60 24.39 12.64 4.19
CA SER A 60 23.55 12.75 3.00
C SER A 60 22.11 12.38 3.36
N SER A 61 21.19 13.34 3.23
CA SER A 61 19.74 13.14 3.40
C SER A 61 19.23 11.98 2.53
N LEU A 62 19.74 11.85 1.31
CA LEU A 62 19.35 10.79 0.39
C LEU A 62 19.84 9.40 0.83
N PHE A 63 21.08 9.27 1.31
CA PHE A 63 21.56 7.98 1.84
C PHE A 63 20.86 7.62 3.14
N MET A 64 20.59 8.60 4.01
CA MET A 64 19.82 8.40 5.23
C MET A 64 18.38 7.97 4.92
N PHE A 65 17.76 8.56 3.90
CA PHE A 65 16.45 8.13 3.40
C PHE A 65 16.48 6.67 2.93
N PHE A 66 17.47 6.27 2.13
CA PHE A 66 17.56 4.87 1.68
C PHE A 66 17.89 3.88 2.80
N LYS A 67 18.63 4.29 3.83
CA LYS A 67 18.80 3.52 5.06
C LYS A 67 17.45 3.26 5.73
N GLY A 68 16.62 4.30 5.87
CA GLY A 68 15.24 4.18 6.35
C GLY A 68 14.39 3.25 5.48
N ARG A 69 14.53 3.32 4.14
CA ARG A 69 13.82 2.44 3.20
C ARG A 69 14.17 0.96 3.41
N VAL A 70 15.46 0.65 3.57
CA VAL A 70 15.92 -0.72 3.89
C VAL A 70 15.34 -1.18 5.22
N GLN A 71 15.46 -0.37 6.28
CA GLN A 71 14.92 -0.70 7.60
C GLN A 71 13.40 -0.95 7.57
N ARG A 72 12.64 -0.15 6.82
CA ARG A 72 11.20 -0.35 6.63
C ARG A 72 10.90 -1.70 5.95
N LEU A 73 11.65 -2.06 4.91
CA LEU A 73 11.50 -3.34 4.21
C LEU A 73 11.91 -4.53 5.08
N GLU A 74 12.82 -4.33 6.04
CA GLU A 74 13.17 -5.29 7.10
C GLU A 74 12.18 -5.28 8.28
N CYS A 75 11.08 -4.52 8.18
CA CYS A 75 10.06 -4.34 9.22
C CYS A 75 10.60 -3.74 10.54
N GLN A 76 11.74 -3.06 10.50
CA GLN A 76 12.31 -2.29 11.61
C GLN A 76 11.74 -0.86 11.60
N ILE A 77 10.44 -0.73 11.86
CA ILE A 77 9.69 0.51 11.62
C ILE A 77 10.18 1.69 12.47
N ASN A 78 10.47 1.47 13.75
CA ASN A 78 10.99 2.53 14.63
C ASN A 78 12.37 3.03 14.17
N SER A 79 13.26 2.12 13.76
CA SER A 79 14.57 2.48 13.20
C SER A 79 14.41 3.25 11.89
N ALA A 80 13.46 2.82 11.05
CA ALA A 80 13.14 3.50 9.79
C ALA A 80 12.64 4.93 10.02
N LEU A 81 11.72 5.12 10.97
CA LEU A 81 11.24 6.45 11.37
C LEU A 81 12.39 7.36 11.82
N ALA A 82 13.27 6.88 12.71
CA ALA A 82 14.44 7.65 13.14
C ALA A 82 15.34 8.07 11.96
N SER A 83 15.60 7.15 11.02
CA SER A 83 16.36 7.46 9.81
C SER A 83 15.63 8.46 8.91
N PHE A 84 14.31 8.35 8.72
CA PHE A 84 13.54 9.29 7.90
C PHE A 84 13.44 10.68 8.51
N HIS A 85 13.30 10.79 9.84
CA HIS A 85 13.36 12.08 10.54
C HIS A 85 14.73 12.73 10.40
N THR A 86 15.80 11.95 10.60
CA THR A 86 17.18 12.44 10.38
C THR A 86 17.38 12.87 8.92
N ALA A 87 16.85 12.11 7.96
CA ALA A 87 16.91 12.46 6.54
C ALA A 87 16.14 13.75 6.22
N LEU A 88 14.98 13.95 6.84
CA LEU A 88 14.15 15.15 6.72
C LEU A 88 14.87 16.39 7.28
N GLU A 89 15.50 16.27 8.46
CA GLU A 89 16.31 17.32 9.08
C GLU A 89 17.52 17.70 8.21
N LEU A 90 18.19 16.72 7.59
CA LEU A 90 19.29 16.97 6.66
C LEU A 90 18.83 17.57 5.33
N ALA A 91 17.53 17.52 5.02
CA ALA A 91 16.95 17.96 3.75
C ALA A 91 16.37 19.38 3.80
N VAL A 92 16.84 20.26 4.70
CA VAL A 92 16.27 21.62 4.92
C VAL A 92 15.96 22.38 3.62
N ASP A 93 16.87 22.37 2.65
CA ASP A 93 16.72 23.10 1.38
C ASP A 93 16.33 22.20 0.18
N GLN A 94 15.89 20.97 0.45
CA GLN A 94 15.63 19.95 -0.58
C GLN A 94 14.18 19.47 -0.47
N ARG A 95 13.24 20.31 -0.93
CA ARG A 95 11.79 20.09 -0.79
C ARG A 95 11.34 18.71 -1.27
N GLU A 96 11.85 18.26 -2.41
CA GLU A 96 11.51 16.96 -2.99
C GLU A 96 11.96 15.81 -2.08
N ILE A 97 13.13 15.94 -1.45
CA ILE A 97 13.62 14.96 -0.46
C ILE A 97 12.77 15.02 0.81
N GLN A 98 12.43 16.22 1.28
CA GLN A 98 11.53 16.37 2.43
C GLN A 98 10.19 15.68 2.16
N HIS A 99 9.62 15.84 0.97
CA HIS A 99 8.33 15.24 0.60
C HIS A 99 8.40 13.71 0.55
N VAL A 100 9.46 13.12 -0.02
CA VAL A 100 9.59 11.64 0.05
C VAL A 100 9.85 11.14 1.47
N CYS A 101 10.55 11.91 2.32
CA CYS A 101 10.71 11.57 3.74
C CYS A 101 9.37 11.64 4.48
N LEU A 102 8.61 12.73 4.33
CA LEU A 102 7.27 12.90 4.91
C LEU A 102 6.31 11.79 4.47
N TYR A 103 6.41 11.38 3.21
CA TYR A 103 5.62 10.26 2.69
C TYR A 103 5.94 8.99 3.48
N GLU A 104 7.22 8.63 3.60
CA GLU A 104 7.64 7.43 4.33
C GLU A 104 7.32 7.52 5.83
N ILE A 105 7.50 8.68 6.47
CA ILE A 105 7.13 8.93 7.88
C ILE A 105 5.62 8.70 8.07
N GLY A 106 4.79 9.26 7.19
CA GLY A 106 3.33 9.08 7.25
C GLY A 106 2.92 7.61 7.12
N TRP A 107 3.54 6.87 6.20
CA TRP A 107 3.28 5.44 6.03
C TRP A 107 3.76 4.59 7.21
N CYS A 108 4.98 4.83 7.71
CA CYS A 108 5.50 4.14 8.89
C CYS A 108 4.63 4.43 10.12
N SER A 109 4.13 5.64 10.27
CA SER A 109 3.22 6.02 11.35
C SER A 109 1.87 5.29 11.24
N MET A 110 1.29 5.18 10.03
CA MET A 110 0.09 4.36 9.80
C MET A 110 0.33 2.87 10.11
N ILE A 111 1.50 2.33 9.75
CA ILE A 111 1.89 0.93 10.03
C ILE A 111 1.92 0.67 11.55
N GLU A 112 2.40 1.64 12.33
CA GLU A 112 2.41 1.59 13.80
C GLU A 112 1.07 2.00 14.45
N LEU A 113 0.03 2.28 13.63
CA LEU A 113 -1.28 2.79 14.08
C LEU A 113 -1.19 4.14 14.82
N ASN A 114 -0.11 4.89 14.63
CA ASN A 114 0.04 6.25 15.11
C ASN A 114 -0.54 7.24 14.09
N PHE A 115 -1.87 7.39 14.13
CA PHE A 115 -2.60 8.23 13.20
C PHE A 115 -2.32 9.73 13.37
N GLN A 116 -1.85 10.16 14.54
CA GLN A 116 -1.54 11.57 14.81
C GLN A 116 -0.33 12.04 14.01
N ASP A 117 0.77 11.28 14.06
CA ASP A 117 2.00 11.61 13.31
C ASP A 117 1.79 11.40 11.79
N ALA A 118 0.99 10.39 11.42
CA ALA A 118 0.58 10.19 10.04
C ALA A 118 -0.20 11.39 9.50
N PHE A 119 -1.15 11.90 10.28
CA PHE A 119 -1.94 13.09 9.94
C PHE A 119 -1.03 14.30 9.69
N GLY A 120 -0.12 14.63 10.61
CA GLY A 120 0.79 15.78 10.45
C GLY A 120 1.67 15.66 9.20
N SER A 121 2.14 14.45 8.88
CA SER A 121 2.95 14.19 7.69
C SER A 121 2.16 14.37 6.38
N PHE A 122 0.95 13.79 6.31
CA PHE A 122 0.12 13.87 5.11
C PHE A 122 -0.51 15.26 4.91
N GLU A 123 -0.78 15.99 6.00
CA GLU A 123 -1.29 17.36 5.92
C GLU A 123 -0.27 18.28 5.24
N ARG A 124 1.00 18.18 5.61
CA ARG A 124 2.09 18.91 4.94
C ARG A 124 2.16 18.55 3.46
N LEU A 125 2.11 17.26 3.12
CA LEU A 125 2.11 16.81 1.73
C LEU A 125 0.89 17.31 0.95
N LYS A 126 -0.30 17.32 1.55
CA LYS A 126 -1.54 17.88 0.94
C LYS A 126 -1.33 19.34 0.54
N ASN A 127 -0.75 20.13 1.44
CA ASN A 127 -0.61 21.57 1.28
C ASN A 127 0.57 21.96 0.36
N GLU A 128 1.68 21.22 0.43
CA GLU A 128 2.93 21.59 -0.23
C GLU A 128 3.20 20.84 -1.55
N SER A 129 2.70 19.61 -1.71
CA SER A 129 3.06 18.76 -2.85
C SER A 129 2.40 19.21 -4.15
N ARG A 130 3.09 19.03 -5.27
CA ARG A 130 2.54 19.21 -6.63
C ARG A 130 1.92 17.92 -7.20
N TRP A 131 2.13 16.80 -6.52
CA TRP A 131 1.77 15.47 -6.98
C TRP A 131 0.67 14.90 -6.09
N SER A 132 -0.37 14.34 -6.71
CA SER A 132 -1.47 13.65 -6.03
C SER A 132 -2.00 14.33 -4.75
N GLN A 133 -2.13 15.67 -4.74
CA GLN A 133 -2.65 16.41 -3.58
C GLN A 133 -4.02 15.87 -3.12
N CYS A 134 -4.86 15.44 -4.07
CA CYS A 134 -6.12 14.76 -3.80
C CYS A 134 -5.95 13.49 -2.94
N TYR A 135 -4.92 12.70 -3.21
CA TYR A 135 -4.62 11.48 -2.45
C TYR A 135 -4.12 11.82 -1.04
N TYR A 136 -3.20 12.78 -0.93
CA TYR A 136 -2.72 13.22 0.38
C TYR A 136 -3.83 13.85 1.22
N ALA A 137 -4.78 14.56 0.61
CA ALA A 137 -5.98 15.04 1.28
C ALA A 137 -6.84 13.89 1.83
N TYR A 138 -7.02 12.83 1.04
CA TYR A 138 -7.75 11.65 1.50
C TYR A 138 -7.04 10.97 2.68
N LEU A 139 -5.72 10.76 2.60
CA LEU A 139 -4.94 10.21 3.71
C LEU A 139 -4.97 11.10 4.96
N THR A 140 -4.91 12.42 4.78
CA THR A 140 -5.02 13.40 5.86
C THR A 140 -6.36 13.24 6.58
N ALA A 141 -7.47 13.24 5.84
CA ALA A 141 -8.82 13.09 6.41
C ALA A 141 -9.01 11.75 7.12
N VAL A 142 -8.51 10.67 6.51
CA VAL A 142 -8.56 9.32 7.08
C VAL A 142 -7.78 9.25 8.40
N CYS A 143 -6.56 9.79 8.46
CA CYS A 143 -5.76 9.79 9.68
C CYS A 143 -6.37 10.69 10.76
N GLN A 144 -6.82 11.89 10.41
CA GLN A 144 -7.50 12.82 11.33
C GLN A 144 -8.76 12.22 11.94
N GLY A 145 -9.59 11.55 11.14
CA GLY A 145 -10.79 10.89 11.67
C GLY A 145 -10.43 9.69 12.56
N ALA A 146 -9.33 9.00 12.28
CA ALA A 146 -8.86 7.86 13.09
C ALA A 146 -8.29 8.29 14.46
N THR A 147 -7.79 9.53 14.60
CA THR A 147 -7.42 10.11 15.91
C THR A 147 -8.65 10.49 16.74
N GLY A 148 -9.82 10.62 16.11
CA GLY A 148 -11.10 10.93 16.75
C GLY A 148 -11.68 12.30 16.38
N ASP A 149 -10.96 13.11 15.61
CA ASP A 149 -11.43 14.41 15.12
C ASP A 149 -12.30 14.23 13.86
N ALA A 150 -13.55 13.84 14.07
CA ALA A 150 -14.53 13.62 13.00
C ALA A 150 -14.88 14.92 12.25
N ASP A 151 -15.00 16.05 12.95
CA ASP A 151 -15.40 17.33 12.35
C ASP A 151 -14.30 17.87 11.44
N GLY A 152 -13.04 17.84 11.89
CA GLY A 152 -11.90 18.19 11.06
C GLY A 152 -11.76 17.28 9.84
N ALA A 153 -11.87 15.96 10.05
CA ALA A 153 -11.83 14.98 8.96
C ALA A 153 -12.95 15.24 7.92
N GLN A 154 -14.16 15.58 8.36
CA GLN A 154 -15.30 15.88 7.50
C GLN A 154 -15.03 17.07 6.58
N VAL A 155 -14.32 18.09 7.06
CA VAL A 155 -13.89 19.24 6.26
C VAL A 155 -12.89 18.80 5.20
N VAL A 156 -11.85 18.05 5.59
CA VAL A 156 -10.81 17.60 4.65
C VAL A 156 -11.38 16.64 3.61
N PHE A 157 -12.32 15.75 3.96
CA PHE A 157 -13.02 14.89 2.99
C PHE A 157 -13.76 15.69 1.91
N LYS A 158 -14.34 16.86 2.25
CA LYS A 158 -14.96 17.76 1.26
C LYS A 158 -13.92 18.45 0.37
N GLU A 159 -12.68 18.63 0.84
CA GLU A 159 -11.59 19.18 0.03
C GLU A 159 -11.06 18.19 -1.01
N VAL A 160 -11.10 16.88 -0.76
CA VAL A 160 -10.62 15.83 -1.67
C VAL A 160 -11.20 16.03 -3.08
N GLN A 161 -12.51 16.24 -3.20
CA GLN A 161 -13.18 16.46 -4.47
C GLN A 161 -12.70 17.73 -5.20
N LYS A 162 -12.36 18.79 -4.45
CA LYS A 162 -11.84 20.05 -5.02
C LYS A 162 -10.41 19.90 -5.53
N LEU A 163 -9.64 19.00 -4.91
CA LEU A 163 -8.25 18.72 -5.26
C LEU A 163 -8.10 17.70 -6.40
N PHE A 164 -9.20 17.06 -6.82
CA PHE A 164 -9.21 16.13 -7.94
C PHE A 164 -8.96 16.86 -9.26
N LYS A 165 -7.75 16.69 -9.81
CA LYS A 165 -7.34 17.37 -11.04
C LYS A 165 -7.13 16.38 -12.19
N ARG A 166 -6.61 15.19 -11.90
CA ARG A 166 -6.15 14.24 -12.93
C ARG A 166 -7.13 13.10 -13.10
N LYS A 167 -8.05 13.24 -14.06
CA LYS A 167 -9.09 12.22 -14.34
C LYS A 167 -8.55 10.86 -14.76
N ASN A 168 -7.31 10.75 -15.23
CA ASN A 168 -6.67 9.49 -15.62
C ASN A 168 -5.86 8.84 -14.47
N ASN A 169 -5.73 9.52 -13.32
CA ASN A 169 -4.99 9.00 -12.18
C ASN A 169 -5.89 8.11 -11.32
N GLN A 170 -5.67 6.79 -11.36
CA GLN A 170 -6.46 5.81 -10.61
C GLN A 170 -6.43 6.04 -9.10
N ILE A 171 -5.33 6.55 -8.54
CA ILE A 171 -5.21 6.83 -7.10
C ILE A 171 -6.09 8.03 -6.73
N GLU A 172 -6.09 9.10 -7.53
CA GLU A 172 -6.98 10.24 -7.28
C GLU A 172 -8.45 9.85 -7.46
N GLN A 173 -8.79 9.04 -8.48
CA GLN A 173 -10.15 8.52 -8.68
C GLN A 173 -10.62 7.69 -7.48
N PHE A 174 -9.79 6.75 -7.01
CA PHE A 174 -10.06 5.96 -5.81
C PHE A 174 -10.30 6.86 -4.59
N SER A 175 -9.45 7.87 -4.38
CA SER A 175 -9.53 8.81 -3.25
C SER A 175 -10.87 9.55 -3.23
N VAL A 176 -11.29 10.09 -4.38
CA VAL A 176 -12.56 10.81 -4.51
C VAL A 176 -13.75 9.88 -4.29
N LYS A 177 -13.74 8.71 -4.94
CA LYS A 177 -14.82 7.72 -4.80
C LYS A 177 -15.01 7.30 -3.35
N LYS A 178 -13.92 7.11 -2.60
CA LYS A 178 -13.97 6.77 -1.17
C LYS A 178 -14.37 7.95 -0.30
N ALA A 179 -13.89 9.16 -0.60
CA ALA A 179 -14.27 10.38 0.13
C ALA A 179 -15.76 10.73 -0.02
N GLU A 180 -16.40 10.39 -1.16
CA GLU A 180 -17.83 10.66 -1.37
C GLU A 180 -18.73 10.02 -0.32
N ARG A 181 -18.34 8.86 0.23
CA ARG A 181 -19.06 8.23 1.34
C ARG A 181 -19.12 9.15 2.55
N PHE A 182 -17.99 9.73 2.91
CA PHE A 182 -17.84 10.64 4.04
C PHE A 182 -18.43 12.03 3.78
N ARG A 183 -18.90 12.32 2.56
CA ARG A 183 -19.68 13.52 2.27
C ARG A 183 -21.15 13.37 2.67
N LYS A 184 -21.68 12.15 2.57
CA LYS A 184 -23.09 11.81 2.88
C LYS A 184 -23.28 11.35 4.32
N GLN A 185 -22.25 10.71 4.89
CA GLN A 185 -22.24 10.17 6.24
C GLN A 185 -21.12 10.83 7.04
N THR A 186 -21.40 11.28 8.26
CA THR A 186 -20.37 11.80 9.17
C THR A 186 -19.29 10.75 9.39
N PRO A 187 -17.99 11.08 9.22
CA PRO A 187 -16.90 10.15 9.48
C PRO A 187 -16.91 9.73 10.95
N THR A 188 -16.81 8.43 11.18
CA THR A 188 -16.58 7.89 12.53
C THR A 188 -15.16 7.38 12.62
N ARG A 189 -14.61 7.38 13.84
CA ARG A 189 -13.27 6.85 14.10
C ARG A 189 -13.08 5.44 13.53
N ALA A 190 -14.07 4.58 13.73
CA ALA A 190 -14.04 3.20 13.26
C ALA A 190 -13.99 3.10 11.73
N LEU A 191 -14.77 3.92 11.01
CA LEU A 191 -14.75 3.96 9.54
C LEU A 191 -13.41 4.51 8.99
N CYS A 192 -12.83 5.49 9.67
CA CYS A 192 -11.53 6.05 9.30
C CYS A 192 -10.38 5.06 9.56
N VAL A 193 -10.43 4.30 10.67
CA VAL A 193 -9.49 3.20 10.90
C VAL A 193 -9.65 2.11 9.82
N LEU A 194 -10.87 1.71 9.49
CA LEU A 194 -11.13 0.77 8.39
C LEU A 194 -10.54 1.27 7.06
N ALA A 195 -10.73 2.55 6.72
CA ALA A 195 -10.17 3.17 5.52
C ALA A 195 -8.62 3.19 5.54
N SER A 196 -8.01 3.37 6.71
CA SER A 196 -6.56 3.28 6.88
C SER A 196 -6.04 1.87 6.61
N VAL A 197 -6.69 0.85 7.17
CA VAL A 197 -6.32 -0.56 6.96
C VAL A 197 -6.53 -0.97 5.51
N GLU A 198 -7.60 -0.49 4.88
CA GLU A 198 -7.84 -0.67 3.44
C GLU A 198 -6.68 -0.13 2.60
N VAL A 199 -6.22 1.09 2.88
CA VAL A 199 -5.07 1.70 2.21
C VAL A 199 -3.79 0.89 2.48
N LEU A 200 -3.54 0.46 3.72
CA LEU A 200 -2.38 -0.39 4.03
C LEU A 200 -2.40 -1.71 3.24
N TYR A 201 -3.58 -2.33 3.09
CA TYR A 201 -3.75 -3.53 2.27
C TYR A 201 -3.45 -3.27 0.79
N LEU A 202 -4.12 -2.28 0.19
CA LEU A 202 -4.00 -1.97 -1.23
C LEU A 202 -2.55 -1.63 -1.61
N TRP A 203 -1.80 -0.97 -0.73
CA TRP A 203 -0.38 -0.65 -0.93
C TRP A 203 0.60 -1.77 -0.55
N LYS A 204 0.11 -2.95 -0.13
CA LYS A 204 0.94 -4.10 0.32
C LYS A 204 1.82 -3.73 1.53
N ALA A 205 1.32 -2.91 2.44
CA ALA A 205 2.01 -2.47 3.65
C ALA A 205 1.66 -3.30 4.90
N LEU A 206 0.61 -4.12 4.88
CA LEU A 206 0.27 -5.01 6.01
C LEU A 206 1.43 -5.94 6.44
N PRO A 207 2.23 -6.53 5.54
CA PRO A 207 3.38 -7.35 5.95
C PRO A 207 4.46 -6.58 6.72
N ASN A 208 4.47 -5.24 6.67
CA ASN A 208 5.38 -4.41 7.45
C ASN A 208 4.89 -4.14 8.88
N CYS A 209 3.63 -4.48 9.19
CA CYS A 209 3.04 -4.25 10.49
C CYS A 209 3.53 -5.28 11.51
N SER A 210 3.75 -4.84 12.74
CA SER A 210 4.05 -5.74 13.85
C SER A 210 2.83 -6.62 14.18
N SER A 211 3.08 -7.81 14.73
CA SER A 211 2.00 -8.72 15.17
C SER A 211 1.01 -8.05 16.14
N PRO A 212 1.44 -7.25 17.14
CA PRO A 212 0.52 -6.49 17.99
C PRO A 212 -0.35 -5.49 17.20
N SER A 213 0.20 -4.77 16.24
CA SER A 213 -0.58 -3.84 15.40
C SER A 213 -1.60 -4.59 14.55
N LEU A 214 -1.21 -5.70 13.93
CA LEU A 214 -2.12 -6.58 13.17
C LEU A 214 -3.26 -7.12 14.03
N GLN A 215 -2.97 -7.54 15.27
CA GLN A 215 -3.99 -8.00 16.22
C GLN A 215 -4.97 -6.88 16.59
N ARG A 216 -4.49 -5.66 16.83
CA ARG A 216 -5.36 -4.48 17.08
C ARG A 216 -6.24 -4.15 15.87
N MET A 217 -5.70 -4.23 14.66
CA MET A 217 -6.48 -4.06 13.43
C MET A 217 -7.58 -5.11 13.33
N SER A 218 -7.25 -6.40 13.56
CA SER A 218 -8.22 -7.49 13.54
C SER A 218 -9.37 -7.27 14.53
N GLN A 219 -9.05 -6.90 15.78
CA GLN A 219 -10.05 -6.61 16.82
C GLN A 219 -10.99 -5.46 16.42
N GLY A 220 -10.47 -4.39 15.79
CA GLY A 220 -11.28 -3.26 15.34
C GLY A 220 -12.18 -3.54 14.14
N LEU A 221 -11.87 -4.57 13.35
CA LEU A 221 -12.69 -5.00 12.20
C LEU A 221 -13.89 -5.88 12.60
N GLY A 222 -13.91 -6.37 13.86
CA GLY A 222 -15.02 -7.08 14.49
C GLY A 222 -14.59 -8.41 15.12
N ARG A 223 -15.16 -8.76 16.28
CA ARG A 223 -15.08 -10.13 16.83
C ARG A 223 -15.90 -11.09 15.98
N GLU A 224 -15.40 -12.32 15.84
CA GLU A 224 -16.14 -13.42 15.24
C GLU A 224 -17.47 -13.65 15.99
N GLU A 225 -18.58 -13.70 15.26
CA GLU A 225 -19.72 -14.50 15.73
C GLU A 225 -19.25 -15.97 15.70
N PRO A 226 -19.33 -16.71 16.82
CA PRO A 226 -18.94 -18.11 16.86
C PRO A 226 -19.74 -18.88 15.80
N ALA A 227 -19.05 -19.77 15.09
CA ALA A 227 -19.56 -20.57 13.97
C ALA A 227 -20.60 -21.62 14.41
N THR A 228 -21.69 -21.23 15.08
CA THR A 228 -22.71 -22.14 15.61
C THR A 228 -24.13 -21.87 15.10
N GLN A 229 -24.36 -20.91 14.20
CA GLN A 229 -25.69 -20.73 13.58
C GLN A 229 -25.65 -20.37 12.09
N VAL A 230 -24.90 -21.13 11.27
CA VAL A 230 -25.33 -21.31 9.89
C VAL A 230 -26.29 -22.49 9.89
N ARG A 231 -27.59 -22.19 9.95
CA ARG A 231 -28.66 -23.18 9.78
C ARG A 231 -28.34 -24.05 8.57
N ALA A 232 -28.43 -25.37 8.77
CA ALA A 232 -28.23 -26.39 7.76
C ALA A 232 -28.92 -25.98 6.45
N PHE A 233 -28.11 -25.59 5.45
CA PHE A 233 -28.58 -25.45 4.09
C PHE A 233 -28.40 -26.80 3.39
N ASP A 234 -29.50 -27.23 2.80
CA ASP A 234 -29.83 -28.59 2.40
C ASP A 234 -28.74 -29.29 1.56
N ARG A 235 -28.39 -30.52 1.96
CA ARG A 235 -27.28 -31.32 1.41
C ARG A 235 -27.64 -32.06 0.11
N ASN A 236 -28.71 -31.66 -0.57
CA ASN A 236 -29.23 -32.31 -1.77
C ASN A 236 -29.52 -31.31 -2.90
N ARG A 237 -28.47 -30.69 -3.47
CA ARG A 237 -28.54 -30.19 -4.84
C ARG A 237 -27.17 -30.14 -5.54
N THR A 238 -26.46 -31.25 -5.54
CA THR A 238 -25.42 -31.52 -6.55
C THR A 238 -26.08 -32.24 -7.73
N ARG A 239 -26.61 -31.48 -8.69
CA ARG A 239 -26.85 -31.91 -10.08
C ARG A 239 -27.12 -30.66 -10.93
N ASP A 240 -26.46 -30.63 -12.10
CA ASP A 240 -26.46 -29.60 -13.14
C ASP A 240 -25.67 -28.30 -12.91
N LEU A 241 -24.33 -28.42 -13.06
CA LEU A 241 -23.52 -27.38 -13.69
C LEU A 241 -23.69 -27.51 -15.21
N SER A 242 -24.73 -26.90 -15.77
CA SER A 242 -24.77 -26.58 -17.21
C SER A 242 -24.28 -25.15 -17.40
N VAL A 243 -23.10 -25.06 -18.03
CA VAL A 243 -22.39 -23.82 -18.36
C VAL A 243 -23.09 -23.12 -19.52
N PRO A 244 -23.51 -21.84 -19.42
CA PRO A 244 -23.80 -21.05 -20.62
C PRO A 244 -22.49 -20.74 -21.33
N ARG A 245 -22.41 -21.07 -22.62
CA ARG A 245 -21.26 -20.77 -23.49
C ARG A 245 -20.95 -19.25 -23.47
N PRO A 246 -19.68 -18.83 -23.38
CA PRO A 246 -19.31 -17.44 -23.56
C PRO A 246 -19.41 -17.04 -25.04
N THR A 247 -20.08 -15.92 -25.30
CA THR A 247 -20.02 -15.19 -26.57
C THR A 247 -18.63 -14.58 -26.72
N LEU A 248 -17.90 -15.00 -27.76
CA LEU A 248 -16.62 -14.45 -28.17
C LEU A 248 -16.75 -12.95 -28.47
N CYS A 249 -16.10 -12.09 -27.67
CA CYS A 249 -15.80 -10.72 -28.07
C CYS A 249 -14.41 -10.69 -28.74
N PRO A 250 -14.25 -9.99 -29.88
CA PRO A 250 -13.01 -10.00 -30.64
C PRO A 250 -11.88 -9.25 -29.92
N LEU A 251 -10.71 -9.86 -29.95
CA LEU A 251 -9.43 -9.38 -29.42
C LEU A 251 -9.07 -8.02 -30.03
N SER A 252 -9.10 -6.95 -29.23
CA SER A 252 -8.38 -5.71 -29.51
C SER A 252 -7.06 -5.71 -28.73
N HIS A 253 -5.94 -5.69 -29.45
CA HIS A 253 -4.59 -5.57 -28.91
C HIS A 253 -4.45 -4.35 -27.97
N PRO A 254 -4.00 -4.51 -26.71
CA PRO A 254 -3.63 -3.37 -25.88
C PRO A 254 -2.26 -2.85 -26.27
N VAL A 255 -2.22 -1.59 -26.70
CA VAL A 255 -1.01 -0.78 -26.78
C VAL A 255 -0.56 -0.46 -25.35
N TRP A 256 0.60 -0.95 -24.97
CA TRP A 256 1.18 -0.78 -23.64
C TRP A 256 1.68 0.65 -23.44
N GLY A 257 0.96 1.45 -22.66
CA GLY A 257 1.42 2.76 -22.16
C GLY A 257 1.74 2.67 -20.66
N PRO A 258 2.93 3.09 -20.20
CA PRO A 258 3.27 3.04 -18.78
C PRO A 258 2.47 4.12 -18.03
N SER A 259 1.53 3.70 -17.16
CA SER A 259 0.87 4.54 -16.17
C SER A 259 1.08 3.90 -14.78
N VAL A 260 2.06 4.26 -13.96
CA VAL A 260 2.41 5.54 -13.31
C VAL A 260 1.82 5.64 -11.89
N LEU A 261 2.68 5.44 -10.87
CA LEU A 261 2.74 6.24 -9.63
C LEU A 261 3.95 5.93 -8.75
N GLY A 262 4.38 4.66 -8.63
CA GLY A 262 5.72 4.35 -8.11
C GLY A 262 6.83 4.95 -8.99
N ALA A 263 6.56 5.04 -10.29
CA ALA A 263 7.40 5.70 -11.27
C ALA A 263 7.20 7.23 -11.36
N GLU A 264 6.09 7.81 -10.88
CA GLU A 264 5.88 9.27 -10.94
C GLU A 264 6.64 9.99 -9.81
N LEU A 265 6.70 9.38 -8.63
CA LEU A 265 7.62 9.80 -7.57
C LEU A 265 9.10 9.63 -7.99
N CYS A 266 9.43 8.57 -8.74
CA CYS A 266 10.79 8.38 -9.28
C CYS A 266 11.12 9.28 -10.49
N THR A 267 10.18 9.59 -11.39
CA THR A 267 10.45 10.44 -12.58
C THR A 267 10.45 11.93 -12.24
N GLY A 268 9.73 12.35 -11.21
CA GLY A 268 9.80 13.72 -10.66
C GLY A 268 11.12 14.02 -9.94
N CYS A 269 11.64 13.07 -9.15
CA CYS A 269 12.91 13.25 -8.42
C CYS A 269 14.16 13.30 -9.32
N VAL A 270 14.15 12.64 -10.48
CA VAL A 270 15.33 12.61 -11.38
C VAL A 270 15.48 13.91 -12.19
N ARG A 271 14.42 14.72 -12.36
CA ARG A 271 14.44 15.94 -13.20
C ARG A 271 14.64 17.26 -12.44
N THR A 272 14.74 17.26 -11.11
CA THR A 272 14.73 18.50 -10.32
C THR A 272 15.87 18.51 -9.30
N VAL A 273 17.11 18.40 -9.79
CA VAL A 273 18.35 18.62 -9.00
C VAL A 273 18.80 20.09 -9.07
N GLU A 274 18.01 20.97 -9.69
CA GLU A 274 18.36 22.39 -9.83
C GLU A 274 17.22 23.29 -9.30
N GLY A 275 17.41 23.90 -8.13
CA GLY A 275 16.64 25.10 -7.76
C GLY A 275 16.27 25.29 -6.29
N ALA A 276 17.18 25.94 -5.55
CA ALA A 276 16.94 27.04 -4.60
C ALA A 276 16.09 26.84 -3.31
N LEU A 277 16.81 26.76 -2.18
CA LEU A 277 16.83 27.62 -0.97
C LEU A 277 15.57 28.38 -0.50
N GLY A 278 15.25 28.28 0.80
CA GLY A 278 14.56 29.34 1.55
C GLY A 278 13.72 28.93 2.78
N ASP A 279 14.32 29.10 3.96
CA ASP A 279 13.84 29.42 5.33
C ASP A 279 12.88 28.49 6.12
N GLY A 280 13.29 28.24 7.39
CA GLY A 280 12.82 27.16 8.27
C GLY A 280 11.96 27.54 9.49
N TRP A 281 11.67 26.54 10.35
CA TRP A 281 11.09 26.68 11.70
C TRP A 281 11.13 25.37 12.53
N GLU A 282 11.01 25.51 13.86
CA GLU A 282 11.30 24.55 14.95
C GLU A 282 10.12 23.65 15.41
N LEU A 283 10.47 22.48 15.95
CA LEU A 283 9.58 21.42 16.49
C LEU A 283 9.19 21.64 17.97
N ARG A 284 7.98 21.20 18.36
CA ARG A 284 7.61 20.91 19.75
C ARG A 284 7.06 19.49 19.90
N ASP A 285 7.59 18.79 20.88
CA ASP A 285 7.10 17.52 21.43
C ASP A 285 5.76 17.68 22.16
N VAL A 286 4.90 16.66 22.11
CA VAL A 286 4.30 15.99 23.30
C VAL A 286 3.69 14.64 22.89
N SER A 287 4.08 13.60 23.64
CA SER A 287 3.58 12.23 23.65
C SER A 287 2.14 12.07 24.17
N ALA A 288 1.32 11.25 23.51
CA ALA A 288 0.15 10.62 24.14
C ALA A 288 -0.21 9.28 23.46
N SER A 289 -0.50 8.26 24.27
CA SER A 289 -0.86 6.91 23.83
C SER A 289 -2.29 6.84 23.28
N PRO A 290 -2.57 6.06 22.21
CA PRO A 290 -3.91 6.02 21.62
C PRO A 290 -4.87 5.04 22.34
N PRO A 291 -6.15 5.42 22.56
CA PRO A 291 -7.16 4.55 23.18
C PRO A 291 -7.86 3.61 22.18
N ALA A 292 -8.50 2.55 22.69
CA ALA A 292 -9.07 1.41 21.95
C ALA A 292 -10.09 1.77 20.84
N CYS A 293 -10.19 0.90 19.82
CA CYS A 293 -11.02 1.04 18.62
C CYS A 293 -12.44 0.49 18.85
N HIS A 294 -13.48 1.23 18.48
CA HIS A 294 -14.88 0.76 18.47
C HIS A 294 -15.20 -0.01 17.17
N GLU A 295 -16.13 -0.97 17.24
CA GLU A 295 -16.53 -1.83 16.11
C GLU A 295 -17.24 -1.04 14.99
N VAL A 296 -16.98 -1.42 13.74
CA VAL A 296 -17.72 -0.93 12.57
C VAL A 296 -18.93 -1.84 12.37
N ASP A 297 -20.16 -1.35 12.36
CA ASP A 297 -21.33 -2.12 11.88
C ASP A 297 -21.87 -1.45 10.61
N ASP A 298 -21.48 -1.99 9.46
CA ASP A 298 -21.87 -1.48 8.15
C ASP A 298 -21.97 -2.64 7.15
N ALA A 299 -23.20 -2.95 6.77
CA ALA A 299 -23.52 -4.03 5.84
C ALA A 299 -22.81 -3.88 4.48
N ALA A 300 -22.51 -2.66 4.04
CA ALA A 300 -21.81 -2.40 2.78
C ALA A 300 -20.28 -2.63 2.87
N ALA A 301 -19.74 -2.82 4.08
CA ALA A 301 -18.31 -3.04 4.33
C ALA A 301 -17.96 -4.50 4.66
N VAL A 302 -18.94 -5.43 4.68
CA VAL A 302 -18.73 -6.83 5.12
C VAL A 302 -17.67 -7.55 4.28
N GLY A 303 -17.79 -7.55 2.95
CA GLY A 303 -16.79 -8.18 2.08
C GLY A 303 -15.41 -7.55 2.20
N LEU A 304 -15.34 -6.22 2.35
CA LEU A 304 -14.07 -5.54 2.59
C LEU A 304 -13.44 -5.98 3.92
N LYS A 305 -14.22 -6.04 5.01
CA LYS A 305 -13.71 -6.54 6.31
C LYS A 305 -13.19 -7.96 6.20
N HIS A 306 -13.92 -8.86 5.53
CA HIS A 306 -13.44 -10.22 5.31
C HIS A 306 -12.14 -10.25 4.51
N LEU A 307 -12.00 -9.43 3.45
CA LEU A 307 -10.75 -9.33 2.71
C LEU A 307 -9.58 -8.88 3.59
N LEU A 308 -9.79 -7.83 4.40
CA LEU A 308 -8.76 -7.27 5.27
C LEU A 308 -8.40 -8.24 6.41
N LEU A 309 -9.39 -8.88 7.05
CA LEU A 309 -9.18 -9.92 8.05
C LEU A 309 -8.39 -11.09 7.47
N GLY A 310 -8.73 -11.55 6.27
CA GLY A 310 -7.98 -12.60 5.58
C GLY A 310 -6.51 -12.21 5.37
N ALA A 311 -6.26 -10.97 4.93
CA ALA A 311 -4.91 -10.45 4.73
C ALA A 311 -4.12 -10.31 6.04
N ILE A 312 -4.79 -9.90 7.13
CA ILE A 312 -4.19 -9.79 8.46
C ILE A 312 -3.84 -11.18 9.01
N HIS A 313 -4.77 -12.14 8.96
CA HIS A 313 -4.53 -13.52 9.40
C HIS A 313 -3.40 -14.17 8.59
N LYS A 314 -3.32 -13.90 7.28
CA LYS A 314 -2.20 -14.33 6.44
C LYS A 314 -0.86 -13.76 6.94
N CYS A 315 -0.80 -12.48 7.28
CA CYS A 315 0.42 -11.86 7.84
C CYS A 315 0.78 -12.41 9.23
N LEU A 316 -0.21 -12.84 10.02
CA LEU A 316 -0.02 -13.48 11.32
C LEU A 316 0.37 -14.97 11.21
N GLY A 317 0.34 -15.56 10.01
CA GLY A 317 0.60 -16.99 9.80
C GLY A 317 -0.60 -17.91 10.00
N ASN A 318 -1.79 -17.36 10.27
CA ASN A 318 -3.04 -18.11 10.47
C ASN A 318 -3.67 -18.46 9.11
N VAL A 319 -3.06 -19.38 8.36
CA VAL A 319 -3.39 -19.67 6.95
C VAL A 319 -4.83 -20.18 6.77
N GLU A 320 -5.33 -21.02 7.68
CA GLU A 320 -6.67 -21.61 7.56
C GLU A 320 -7.77 -20.55 7.77
N ASP A 321 -7.63 -19.68 8.77
CA ASP A 321 -8.54 -18.54 8.98
C ASP A 321 -8.50 -17.59 7.79
N ALA A 322 -7.29 -17.28 7.30
CA ALA A 322 -7.11 -16.43 6.14
C ALA A 322 -7.87 -16.96 4.92
N ALA A 323 -7.75 -18.26 4.65
CA ALA A 323 -8.45 -18.91 3.56
C ALA A 323 -9.99 -18.84 3.74
N GLN A 324 -10.51 -19.03 4.95
CA GLN A 324 -11.95 -18.90 5.22
C GLN A 324 -12.44 -17.47 4.98
N PHE A 325 -11.72 -16.46 5.47
CA PHE A 325 -12.07 -15.07 5.26
C PHE A 325 -12.03 -14.66 3.78
N PHE A 326 -11.01 -15.07 3.03
CA PHE A 326 -10.97 -14.81 1.59
C PHE A 326 -12.10 -15.51 0.83
N GLN A 327 -12.49 -16.73 1.23
CA GLN A 327 -13.66 -17.40 0.64
C GLN A 327 -14.96 -16.64 0.90
N ARG A 328 -15.14 -16.08 2.10
CA ARG A 328 -16.31 -15.25 2.43
C ARG A 328 -16.30 -13.95 1.61
N ALA A 329 -15.15 -13.30 1.47
CA ALA A 329 -15.00 -12.09 0.66
C ALA A 329 -15.26 -12.34 -0.84
N ALA A 330 -14.77 -13.45 -1.39
CA ALA A 330 -14.97 -13.81 -2.79
C ALA A 330 -16.45 -14.11 -3.12
N LYS A 331 -17.20 -14.67 -2.16
CA LYS A 331 -18.63 -14.98 -2.29
C LYS A 331 -19.55 -13.79 -1.99
N ASP A 332 -19.02 -12.65 -1.55
CA ASP A 332 -19.84 -11.50 -1.21
C ASP A 332 -20.36 -10.79 -2.47
N GLU A 333 -21.59 -11.14 -2.83
CA GLU A 333 -22.30 -10.58 -3.96
C GLU A 333 -22.86 -9.17 -3.72
N LEU A 334 -22.97 -8.71 -2.46
CA LEU A 334 -23.51 -7.38 -2.10
C LEU A 334 -22.50 -6.24 -2.30
N CYS A 335 -21.19 -6.53 -2.34
CA CYS A 335 -20.14 -5.51 -2.53
C CYS A 335 -20.08 -4.89 -3.94
N ARG A 336 -20.95 -5.32 -4.88
CA ARG A 336 -20.92 -4.97 -6.31
C ARG A 336 -21.16 -3.49 -6.66
N GLN A 337 -21.45 -2.60 -5.71
CA GLN A 337 -21.69 -1.18 -6.01
C GLN A 337 -20.57 -0.24 -5.54
N ASN A 338 -19.85 -0.57 -4.46
CA ASN A 338 -18.88 0.36 -3.85
C ASN A 338 -17.43 -0.15 -3.84
N ASN A 339 -17.22 -1.48 -3.78
CA ASN A 339 -15.89 -2.09 -3.59
C ASN A 339 -15.64 -3.20 -4.62
N LEU A 340 -15.74 -2.87 -5.92
CA LEU A 340 -15.61 -3.83 -7.02
C LEU A 340 -14.30 -4.66 -7.01
N TYR A 341 -13.24 -4.12 -6.42
CA TYR A 341 -11.95 -4.82 -6.33
C TYR A 341 -11.93 -5.93 -5.26
N VAL A 342 -12.90 -6.00 -4.35
CA VAL A 342 -12.84 -6.95 -3.22
C VAL A 342 -12.83 -8.40 -3.66
N GLN A 343 -13.75 -8.79 -4.54
CA GLN A 343 -13.84 -10.16 -5.05
C GLN A 343 -12.59 -10.59 -5.83
N PRO A 344 -12.11 -9.83 -6.84
CA PRO A 344 -10.91 -10.24 -7.57
C PRO A 344 -9.67 -10.28 -6.69
N TYR A 345 -9.51 -9.35 -5.73
CA TYR A 345 -8.40 -9.40 -4.77
C TYR A 345 -8.52 -10.59 -3.81
N ALA A 346 -9.73 -10.95 -3.35
CA ALA A 346 -9.94 -12.13 -2.52
C ALA A 346 -9.61 -13.43 -3.26
N CYS A 347 -10.04 -13.55 -4.52
CA CYS A 347 -9.67 -14.68 -5.40
C CYS A 347 -8.16 -14.74 -5.62
N TYR A 348 -7.50 -13.59 -5.82
CA TYR A 348 -6.05 -13.52 -5.93
C TYR A 348 -5.34 -14.00 -4.66
N GLU A 349 -5.71 -13.48 -3.48
CA GLU A 349 -5.06 -13.83 -2.22
C GLU A 349 -5.26 -15.30 -1.85
N LEU A 350 -6.49 -15.81 -2.01
CA LEU A 350 -6.79 -17.23 -1.82
C LEU A 350 -6.05 -18.10 -2.84
N GLY A 351 -5.99 -17.65 -4.09
CA GLY A 351 -5.23 -18.29 -5.15
C GLY A 351 -3.77 -18.47 -4.75
N CYS A 352 -3.12 -17.40 -4.31
CA CYS A 352 -1.74 -17.44 -3.81
C CYS A 352 -1.56 -18.39 -2.61
N LEU A 353 -2.45 -18.39 -1.62
CA LEU A 353 -2.35 -19.32 -0.48
C LEU A 353 -2.39 -20.80 -0.92
N LEU A 354 -3.16 -21.11 -1.96
CA LEU A 354 -3.30 -22.46 -2.48
C LEU A 354 -2.16 -22.88 -3.42
N LEU A 355 -1.31 -21.94 -3.87
CA LEU A 355 -0.11 -22.29 -4.65
C LEU A 355 0.98 -22.92 -3.79
N ASP A 356 0.99 -22.66 -2.48
CA ASP A 356 2.02 -23.17 -1.58
C ASP A 356 1.89 -24.68 -1.29
N LYS A 357 0.73 -25.29 -1.57
CA LYS A 357 0.46 -26.72 -1.34
C LYS A 357 0.25 -27.47 -2.67
N PRO A 358 1.04 -28.51 -3.01
CA PRO A 358 0.96 -29.25 -4.29
C PRO A 358 -0.46 -29.73 -4.65
N GLU A 359 -1.20 -30.20 -3.66
CA GLU A 359 -2.57 -30.72 -3.81
C GLU A 359 -3.60 -29.63 -4.17
N THR A 360 -3.31 -28.36 -3.88
CA THR A 360 -4.22 -27.26 -4.17
C THR A 360 -3.76 -26.34 -5.30
N VAL A 361 -2.59 -26.56 -5.90
CA VAL A 361 -2.03 -25.73 -6.98
C VAL A 361 -3.01 -25.53 -8.13
N ALA A 362 -3.68 -26.59 -8.58
CA ALA A 362 -4.64 -26.52 -9.68
C ALA A 362 -5.82 -25.57 -9.35
N ARG A 363 -6.33 -25.65 -8.11
CA ARG A 363 -7.39 -24.76 -7.62
C ARG A 363 -6.88 -23.33 -7.45
N GLY A 364 -5.66 -23.15 -6.93
CA GLY A 364 -5.03 -21.84 -6.82
C GLY A 364 -4.89 -21.15 -8.18
N ARG A 365 -4.40 -21.89 -9.19
CA ARG A 365 -4.31 -21.40 -10.58
C ARG A 365 -5.68 -21.02 -11.15
N ALA A 366 -6.71 -21.82 -10.91
CA ALA A 366 -8.07 -21.52 -11.38
C ALA A 366 -8.59 -20.20 -10.78
N LEU A 367 -8.37 -19.95 -9.48
CA LEU A 367 -8.76 -18.70 -8.82
C LEU A 367 -7.99 -17.48 -9.36
N LEU A 368 -6.71 -17.64 -9.68
CA LEU A 368 -5.90 -16.57 -10.29
C LEU A 368 -6.41 -16.20 -11.69
N LEU A 369 -6.82 -17.19 -12.49
CA LEU A 369 -7.45 -16.96 -13.80
C LEU A 369 -8.82 -16.31 -13.63
N GLN A 370 -9.64 -16.80 -12.68
CA GLN A 370 -10.92 -16.20 -12.34
C GLN A 370 -10.79 -14.71 -11.98
N ALA A 371 -9.82 -14.36 -11.13
CA ALA A 371 -9.55 -12.97 -10.73
C ALA A 371 -9.18 -12.06 -11.92
N LYS A 372 -8.62 -12.63 -12.99
CA LYS A 372 -8.19 -11.92 -14.21
C LYS A 372 -9.27 -11.84 -15.29
N GLU A 373 -10.08 -12.88 -15.43
CA GLU A 373 -10.98 -13.05 -16.59
C GLU A 373 -12.44 -12.68 -16.25
N ASP A 374 -12.88 -12.90 -15.02
CA ASP A 374 -14.30 -12.73 -14.63
C ASP A 374 -14.62 -11.34 -14.07
N PHE A 375 -13.61 -10.51 -13.81
CA PHE A 375 -13.77 -9.19 -13.19
C PHE A 375 -13.10 -8.10 -14.04
N SER A 376 -13.74 -6.94 -14.17
CA SER A 376 -13.19 -5.78 -14.88
C SER A 376 -13.76 -4.46 -14.36
N GLY A 377 -13.09 -3.35 -14.66
CA GLY A 377 -13.56 -2.00 -14.36
C GLY A 377 -13.45 -1.62 -12.87
N TYR A 378 -12.54 -2.27 -12.13
CA TYR A 378 -12.31 -2.01 -10.71
C TYR A 378 -11.00 -1.23 -10.47
N ASP A 379 -10.94 -0.57 -9.31
CA ASP A 379 -9.78 0.21 -8.90
C ASP A 379 -8.53 -0.69 -8.81
N PHE A 380 -7.42 -0.25 -9.43
CA PHE A 380 -6.13 -0.97 -9.44
C PHE A 380 -6.09 -2.31 -10.20
N GLU A 381 -7.02 -2.56 -11.13
CA GLU A 381 -7.06 -3.76 -12.00
C GLU A 381 -5.71 -4.09 -12.65
N ASN A 382 -5.06 -3.11 -13.30
CA ASN A 382 -3.75 -3.31 -13.93
C ASN A 382 -2.69 -3.80 -12.93
N ARG A 383 -2.73 -3.29 -11.70
CA ARG A 383 -1.79 -3.68 -10.64
C ARG A 383 -2.05 -5.11 -10.20
N LEU A 384 -3.31 -5.52 -10.08
CA LEU A 384 -3.65 -6.91 -9.76
C LEU A 384 -3.22 -7.86 -10.89
N HIS A 385 -3.46 -7.49 -12.16
CA HIS A 385 -3.05 -8.30 -13.31
C HIS A 385 -1.55 -8.54 -13.37
N VAL A 386 -0.72 -7.53 -13.08
CA VAL A 386 0.74 -7.70 -12.98
C VAL A 386 1.11 -8.70 -11.89
N ARG A 387 0.46 -8.63 -10.73
CA ARG A 387 0.69 -9.58 -9.62
C ARG A 387 0.25 -11.00 -9.95
N ILE A 388 -0.89 -11.17 -10.63
CA ILE A 388 -1.36 -12.46 -11.12
C ILE A 388 -0.35 -13.04 -12.13
N HIS A 389 0.14 -12.22 -13.06
CA HIS A 389 1.16 -12.64 -14.01
C HIS A 389 2.46 -13.08 -13.32
N ALA A 390 2.95 -12.33 -12.34
CA ALA A 390 4.14 -12.70 -11.56
C ALA A 390 3.94 -14.04 -10.81
N ALA A 391 2.79 -14.20 -10.13
CA ALA A 391 2.47 -15.43 -9.40
C ALA A 391 2.31 -16.66 -10.32
N LEU A 392 1.79 -16.48 -11.54
CA LEU A 392 1.69 -17.57 -12.52
C LEU A 392 3.04 -17.88 -13.18
N ALA A 393 3.94 -16.89 -13.31
CA ALA A 393 5.27 -17.07 -13.86
C ALA A 393 6.17 -17.89 -12.92
N SER A 394 6.14 -17.61 -11.62
CA SER A 394 6.93 -18.36 -10.62
C SER A 394 6.59 -19.85 -10.55
N LEU A 395 5.36 -20.24 -10.92
CA LEU A 395 4.97 -21.66 -11.03
C LEU A 395 5.64 -22.37 -12.22
N ARG A 396 5.92 -21.65 -13.31
CA ARG A 396 6.52 -22.23 -14.52
C ARG A 396 8.00 -22.55 -14.32
N GLU A 397 8.66 -21.85 -13.42
CA GLU A 397 10.08 -22.09 -13.07
C GLU A 397 10.27 -23.34 -12.19
N LEU A 398 9.21 -23.81 -11.53
CA LEU A 398 9.23 -24.98 -10.63
C LEU A 398 8.93 -26.31 -11.34
N VAL A 399 8.55 -26.29 -12.62
CA VAL A 399 8.30 -27.50 -13.42
C VAL A 399 9.39 -27.58 -14.50
N PRO A 400 10.45 -28.40 -14.32
CA PRO A 400 11.35 -28.73 -15.41
C PRO A 400 10.54 -29.40 -16.53
N GLN A 401 10.76 -28.97 -17.77
CA GLN A 401 10.16 -29.57 -18.97
C GLN A 401 10.56 -31.03 -19.16
#